data_AF-A0A8H2PIX8-F1
#
_entry.id   AF-A0A8H2PIX8-F1
#
_cell.length_a   1.000
_cell.length_b   1.000
_cell.length_c   1.000
_cell.angle_alpha   90.00
_cell.angle_beta   90.00
_cell.angle_gamma   90.00
#
_symmetry.space_group_name_H-M   'P 1'
#
loop_
_entity.id
_entity.type
_entity.pdbx_description
1 polymer ?
#
loop_
_entity_poly.entity_id
_entity_poly.type
_entity_poly.pdbx_seq_one_letter_code
_entity_poly.pdbx_strand_id
1 'polypeptide(L)'
;VKLKDIPNMLFQSVAMSGTIMFLLATSSMMSFAMAFTGIPQAISSLIMGVTDNKLVILLLVNLVLLLVGMFMDVAPAILIFTPIFLPIVTSVGVDPVHYGLFSIMNLCVGSITPPVGTGLYVGASVGGVKAEAMLKPLLPFYGIIL
;
A
#
# COMPACT_ATOMS: atom_id res chain seq x y z
N VAL A 1 33.09 4.72 -18.05
CA VAL A 1 32.76 3.28 -17.94
C VAL A 1 33.58 2.55 -18.99
N LYS A 2 34.45 1.60 -18.61
CA LYS A 2 35.16 0.76 -19.58
C LYS A 2 34.26 -0.42 -19.95
N LEU A 3 34.32 -0.95 -21.17
CA LEU A 3 33.48 -2.11 -21.58
C LEU A 3 33.63 -3.34 -20.67
N LYS A 4 34.75 -3.46 -19.96
CA LYS A 4 35.00 -4.53 -18.97
C LYS A 4 34.22 -4.36 -17.66
N ASP A 5 33.74 -3.16 -17.34
CA ASP A 5 32.99 -2.89 -16.12
C ASP A 5 31.49 -3.23 -16.28
N ILE A 6 31.00 -3.30 -17.52
CA ILE A 6 29.61 -3.59 -17.89
C ILE A 6 29.09 -4.91 -17.28
N PRO A 7 29.78 -6.07 -17.43
CA PRO A 7 29.28 -7.32 -16.85
C PRO A 7 29.17 -7.26 -15.32
N ASN A 8 30.06 -6.54 -14.64
CA ASN A 8 30.02 -6.40 -13.18
C ASN A 8 28.88 -5.47 -12.72
N MET A 9 28.62 -4.40 -13.48
CA MET A 9 27.48 -3.51 -13.26
C MET A 9 26.13 -4.22 -13.49
N LEU A 10 26.04 -5.07 -14.52
CA LEU A 10 24.86 -5.89 -14.77
C LEU A 10 24.61 -6.87 -13.63
N PHE A 11 25.65 -7.54 -13.12
CA PHE A 11 25.52 -8.46 -12.00
C PHE A 11 25.01 -7.77 -10.73
N GLN A 12 25.55 -6.58 -10.39
CA GLN A 12 25.06 -5.80 -9.25
C GLN A 12 23.60 -5.36 -9.43
N SER A 13 23.24 -4.91 -10.63
CA SER A 13 21.86 -4.50 -10.95
C SER A 13 20.88 -5.66 -10.83
N VAL A 14 21.26 -6.85 -11.30
CA VAL A 14 20.44 -8.08 -11.20
C VAL A 14 20.32 -8.53 -9.74
N ALA A 15 21.39 -8.48 -8.94
CA ALA A 15 21.34 -8.88 -7.54
C ALA A 15 20.40 -7.99 -6.71
N MET A 16 20.46 -6.67 -6.94
CA MET A 16 19.59 -5.71 -6.27
C MET A 16 18.12 -5.86 -6.71
N SER A 17 17.87 -5.90 -8.02
CA SER A 17 16.52 -6.05 -8.56
C SER A 17 15.89 -7.42 -8.21
N GLY A 18 16.69 -8.48 -8.14
CA GLY A 18 16.25 -9.81 -7.71
C GLY A 18 15.80 -9.85 -6.25
N THR A 19 16.53 -9.16 -5.36
CA THR A 19 16.15 -9.04 -3.94
C THR A 19 14.82 -8.28 -3.81
N ILE A 20 14.66 -7.19 -4.57
CA ILE A 20 13.41 -6.42 -4.62
C ILE A 20 12.25 -7.28 -5.14
N MET A 21 12.43 -7.97 -6.27
CA MET A 21 11.38 -8.83 -6.83
C MET A 21 10.97 -9.96 -5.88
N PHE A 22 11.90 -10.52 -5.11
CA PHE A 22 11.60 -11.56 -4.12
C PHE A 22 10.69 -11.04 -2.99
N LEU A 23 10.96 -9.83 -2.49
CA LEU A 23 10.11 -9.16 -1.48
C LEU A 23 8.72 -8.82 -2.05
N LEU A 24 8.65 -8.38 -3.31
CA LEU A 24 7.39 -8.08 -3.99
C LEU A 24 6.56 -9.36 -4.24
N ALA A 25 7.20 -10.47 -4.59
CA ALA A 25 6.54 -11.75 -4.84
C ALA A 25 5.89 -12.31 -3.57
N THR A 26 6.59 -12.27 -2.45
CA THR A 26 6.06 -12.70 -1.14
C THR A 26 4.89 -11.81 -0.68
N SER A 27 4.98 -10.49 -0.90
CA SER A 27 3.89 -9.54 -0.59
C SER A 27 2.65 -9.74 -1.48
N SER A 28 2.85 -10.07 -2.75
CA SER A 28 1.76 -10.37 -3.70
C SER A 28 1.00 -11.64 -3.31
N MET A 29 1.71 -12.65 -2.79
CA MET A 29 1.10 -13.89 -2.32
C MET A 29 0.20 -13.68 -1.09
N MET A 30 0.63 -12.82 -0.15
CA MET A 30 -0.18 -12.39 1.00
C MET A 30 -1.42 -11.60 0.55
N SER A 31 -1.26 -10.72 -0.44
CA SER A 31 -2.35 -9.92 -1.03
C SER A 31 -3.44 -10.82 -1.63
N PHE A 32 -3.03 -11.88 -2.32
CA PHE A 32 -3.94 -12.88 -2.86
C PHE A 32 -4.66 -13.64 -1.75
N ALA A 33 -3.97 -14.10 -0.71
CA ALA A 33 -4.59 -14.79 0.42
C ALA A 33 -5.69 -13.94 1.08
N MET A 34 -5.43 -12.64 1.33
CA MET A 34 -6.44 -11.74 1.89
C MET A 34 -7.66 -11.55 0.98
N ALA A 35 -7.44 -11.45 -0.34
CA ALA A 35 -8.53 -11.37 -1.32
C ALA A 35 -9.44 -12.61 -1.26
N PHE A 36 -8.87 -13.80 -1.07
CA PHE A 36 -9.61 -15.07 -1.01
C PHE A 36 -10.34 -15.28 0.31
N THR A 37 -9.86 -14.71 1.41
CA THR A 37 -10.50 -14.83 2.74
C THR A 37 -11.81 -14.05 2.88
N GLY A 38 -12.18 -13.20 1.92
CA GLY A 38 -13.41 -12.40 1.98
C GLY A 38 -13.40 -11.28 3.02
N ILE A 39 -12.23 -10.99 3.61
CA ILE A 39 -12.02 -9.87 4.54
C ILE A 39 -12.53 -8.52 3.97
N PRO A 40 -12.29 -8.19 2.68
CA PRO A 40 -12.76 -6.92 2.11
C PRO A 40 -14.29 -6.76 2.19
N GLN A 41 -15.05 -7.84 1.91
CA GLN A 41 -16.51 -7.86 1.99
C GLN A 41 -17.02 -7.76 3.43
N ALA A 42 -16.35 -8.43 4.37
CA ALA A 42 -16.70 -8.36 5.79
C ALA A 42 -16.53 -6.94 6.35
N ILE A 43 -15.44 -6.26 5.99
CA ILE A 43 -15.17 -4.88 6.42
C ILE A 43 -16.20 -3.91 5.85
N SER A 44 -16.54 -4.04 4.57
CA SER A 44 -17.58 -3.24 3.92
C SER A 44 -18.94 -3.35 4.63
N SER A 45 -19.34 -4.59 4.98
CA SER A 45 -20.59 -4.86 5.68
C SER A 45 -20.59 -4.28 7.10
N LEU A 46 -19.45 -4.32 7.79
CA LEU A 46 -19.29 -3.72 9.12
C LEU A 46 -19.41 -2.19 9.07
N ILE A 47 -18.79 -1.52 8.09
CA ILE A 47 -18.84 -0.05 7.97
C ILE A 47 -20.27 0.42 7.73
N MET A 48 -20.99 -0.24 6.81
CA MET A 48 -22.40 0.04 6.52
C MET A 48 -23.33 -0.25 7.71
N GLY A 49 -22.99 -1.20 8.58
CA GLY A 49 -23.78 -1.53 9.77
C GLY A 49 -23.56 -0.60 10.97
N VAL A 50 -22.49 0.21 10.96
CA VAL A 50 -22.11 1.05 12.10
C VAL A 50 -22.65 2.48 11.99
N THR A 51 -22.67 3.09 10.79
CA THR A 51 -23.06 4.51 10.66
C THR A 51 -23.39 4.93 9.23
N ASP A 52 -24.33 5.87 9.09
CA ASP A 52 -24.66 6.56 7.82
C ASP A 52 -23.96 7.93 7.69
N ASN A 53 -23.12 8.31 8.66
CA ASN A 53 -22.48 9.63 8.65
C ASN A 53 -21.26 9.66 7.71
N LYS A 54 -21.34 10.51 6.68
CA LYS A 54 -20.30 10.74 5.65
C LYS A 54 -18.88 10.86 6.22
N LEU A 55 -18.69 11.66 7.27
CA LEU A 55 -17.37 11.90 7.86
C LEU A 55 -16.83 10.65 8.55
N VAL A 56 -17.69 9.90 9.23
CA VAL A 56 -17.31 8.68 9.96
C VAL A 56 -17.02 7.54 9.00
N ILE A 57 -17.79 7.40 7.93
CA ILE A 57 -17.52 6.43 6.85
C ILE A 57 -16.16 6.72 6.19
N LEU A 58 -15.89 7.98 5.83
CA LEU A 58 -14.61 8.35 5.23
C LEU A 58 -13.42 8.08 6.17
N LEU A 59 -13.58 8.32 7.47
CA LEU A 59 -12.56 7.99 8.48
C LEU A 59 -12.34 6.48 8.63
N LEU A 60 -13.41 5.68 8.67
CA LEU A 60 -13.30 4.22 8.73
C LEU A 60 -12.64 3.65 7.46
N VAL A 61 -13.03 4.16 6.29
CA VAL A 61 -12.43 3.79 5.01
C VAL A 61 -10.95 4.19 4.97
N ASN A 62 -10.58 5.37 5.47
CA ASN A 62 -9.19 5.79 5.61
C ASN A 62 -8.36 4.75 6.39
N LEU A 63 -8.84 4.42 7.59
CA LEU A 63 -8.15 3.58 8.55
C LEU A 63 -8.02 2.14 8.03
N VAL A 64 -9.06 1.64 7.36
CA VAL A 64 -9.03 0.35 6.68
C VAL A 64 -8.07 0.36 5.49
N LEU A 65 -8.14 1.35 4.61
CA LEU A 65 -7.26 1.45 3.44
C LEU A 65 -5.80 1.56 3.86
N LEU A 66 -5.51 2.19 4.99
CA LEU A 66 -4.17 2.31 5.55
C LEU A 66 -3.67 0.98 6.13
N LEU A 67 -4.49 0.32 6.95
CA LEU A 67 -4.21 -1.02 7.47
C LEU A 67 -4.03 -2.04 6.35
N VAL A 68 -4.82 -1.94 5.29
CA VAL A 68 -4.70 -2.88 4.17
C VAL A 68 -3.51 -2.53 3.29
N GLY A 69 -3.25 -1.25 3.02
CA GLY A 69 -2.08 -0.80 2.26
C GLY A 69 -0.74 -1.15 2.94
N MET A 70 -0.75 -1.39 4.24
CA MET A 70 0.40 -1.91 5.00
C MET A 70 0.77 -3.36 4.64
N PHE A 71 -0.19 -4.20 4.27
CA PHE A 71 0.01 -5.63 3.98
C PHE A 71 -0.16 -5.99 2.50
N MET A 72 -0.91 -5.19 1.76
CA MET A 72 -1.21 -5.41 0.35
C MET A 72 -0.49 -4.39 -0.53
N ASP A 73 -0.01 -4.85 -1.68
CA ASP A 73 0.53 -3.95 -2.70
C ASP A 73 -0.56 -3.03 -3.28
N VAL A 74 -0.16 -1.85 -3.78
CA VAL A 74 -1.09 -0.81 -4.25
C VAL A 74 -2.00 -1.34 -5.36
N ALA A 75 -1.45 -2.13 -6.29
CA ALA A 75 -2.20 -2.66 -7.43
C ALA A 75 -3.35 -3.60 -7.02
N PRO A 76 -3.14 -4.70 -6.27
CA PRO A 76 -4.23 -5.56 -5.84
C PRO A 76 -5.21 -4.84 -4.89
N ALA A 77 -4.73 -3.94 -4.03
CA ALA A 77 -5.60 -3.21 -3.12
C ALA A 77 -6.59 -2.29 -3.87
N ILE A 78 -6.14 -1.52 -4.87
CA ILE A 78 -7.05 -0.68 -5.68
C ILE A 78 -8.08 -1.54 -6.42
N LEU A 79 -7.65 -2.65 -7.03
CA LEU A 79 -8.55 -3.52 -7.81
C LEU A 79 -9.65 -4.16 -6.96
N ILE A 80 -9.37 -4.46 -5.69
CA ILE A 80 -10.33 -5.10 -4.78
C ILE A 80 -11.19 -4.07 -4.06
N PHE A 81 -10.59 -3.03 -3.49
CA PHE A 81 -11.31 -2.09 -2.63
C PHE A 81 -12.07 -1.02 -3.39
N THR A 82 -11.62 -0.63 -4.59
CA THR A 82 -12.36 0.35 -5.40
C THR A 82 -13.79 -0.09 -5.69
N PRO A 83 -14.07 -1.27 -6.26
CA PRO A 83 -15.45 -1.68 -6.54
C PRO A 83 -16.29 -1.90 -5.28
N ILE A 84 -15.65 -2.19 -4.13
CA ILE A 84 -16.34 -2.42 -2.86
C ILE A 84 -16.73 -1.10 -2.18
N PHE A 85 -15.81 -0.15 -2.11
CA PHE A 85 -16.03 1.12 -1.41
C PHE A 85 -16.66 2.18 -2.29
N LEU A 86 -16.37 2.23 -3.61
CA LEU A 86 -16.93 3.22 -4.52
C LEU A 86 -18.47 3.36 -4.40
N PRO A 87 -19.29 2.28 -4.40
CA PRO A 87 -20.73 2.42 -4.21
C PRO A 87 -21.13 2.95 -2.83
N ILE A 88 -20.32 2.71 -1.79
CA ILE A 88 -20.57 3.16 -0.42
C ILE A 88 -20.27 4.65 -0.29
N VAL A 89 -19.10 5.10 -0.74
CA VAL A 89 -18.74 6.53 -0.68
C VAL A 89 -19.60 7.39 -1.61
N THR A 90 -20.00 6.86 -2.78
CA THR A 90 -20.91 7.59 -3.69
C THR A 90 -22.33 7.69 -3.15
N SER A 91 -22.81 6.70 -2.37
CA SER A 91 -24.13 6.79 -1.71
C SER A 91 -24.18 7.88 -0.63
N VAL A 92 -23.05 8.16 0.03
CA VAL A 92 -22.90 9.30 0.98
C VAL A 92 -22.53 10.63 0.29
N GLY A 93 -22.56 10.68 -1.05
CA GLY A 93 -22.36 11.89 -1.83
C GLY A 93 -20.88 12.35 -1.92
N VAL A 94 -19.93 11.41 -1.92
CA VAL A 94 -18.53 11.68 -2.27
C VAL A 94 -18.34 11.48 -3.77
N ASP A 95 -17.62 12.40 -4.40
CA ASP A 95 -17.30 12.30 -5.83
C ASP A 95 -16.34 11.11 -6.10
N PRO A 96 -16.58 10.30 -7.14
CA PRO A 96 -15.71 9.17 -7.50
C PRO A 96 -14.23 9.55 -7.69
N VAL A 97 -13.95 10.73 -8.25
CA VAL A 97 -12.59 11.21 -8.50
C VAL A 97 -11.92 11.57 -7.18
N HIS A 98 -12.65 12.23 -6.28
CA HIS A 98 -12.16 12.55 -4.93
C HIS A 98 -11.80 11.27 -4.17
N TYR A 99 -12.68 10.26 -4.22
CA TYR A 99 -12.41 8.97 -3.60
C TYR A 99 -11.20 8.25 -4.24
N GLY A 100 -11.06 8.31 -5.56
CA GLY A 100 -9.90 7.74 -6.26
C GLY A 100 -8.58 8.34 -5.77
N LEU A 101 -8.50 9.67 -5.72
CA LEU A 101 -7.33 10.38 -5.18
C LEU A 101 -7.08 10.05 -3.71
N PHE A 102 -8.13 10.06 -2.90
CA PHE A 102 -8.07 9.74 -1.48
C PHE A 102 -7.58 8.32 -1.21
N SER A 103 -8.09 7.33 -1.95
CA SER A 103 -7.71 5.93 -1.79
C SER A 103 -6.28 5.67 -2.25
N ILE A 104 -5.85 6.24 -3.39
CA ILE A 104 -4.46 6.14 -3.87
C ILE A 104 -3.50 6.72 -2.83
N MET A 105 -3.78 7.92 -2.30
CA MET A 105 -2.92 8.54 -1.29
C MET A 105 -2.80 7.68 -0.03
N ASN A 106 -3.91 7.12 0.46
CA ASN A 106 -3.89 6.21 1.61
C ASN A 106 -3.09 4.94 1.35
N LEU A 107 -3.24 4.33 0.18
CA LEU A 107 -2.49 3.12 -0.19
C LEU A 107 -1.00 3.41 -0.37
N CYS A 108 -0.65 4.56 -0.95
CA CYS A 108 0.75 4.99 -1.06
C CYS A 108 1.38 5.14 0.33
N VAL A 109 0.67 5.76 1.28
CA VAL A 109 1.13 5.88 2.67
C VAL A 109 1.21 4.51 3.35
N GLY A 110 0.24 3.63 3.11
CA GLY A 110 0.28 2.25 3.60
C GLY A 110 1.52 1.49 3.10
N SER A 111 1.86 1.62 1.82
CA SER A 111 2.98 0.90 1.18
C SER A 111 4.35 1.28 1.73
N ILE A 112 4.49 2.49 2.28
CA ILE A 112 5.72 2.93 2.94
C ILE A 112 5.71 2.65 4.45
N THR A 113 4.56 2.39 5.07
CA THR A 113 4.45 2.16 6.52
C THR A 113 4.81 0.70 6.90
N PRO A 114 5.58 0.45 7.99
CA PRO A 114 5.85 -0.93 8.45
C PRO A 114 4.54 -1.60 8.89
N PRO A 115 4.21 -2.81 8.38
CA PRO A 115 4.86 -4.08 8.73
C PRO A 115 5.41 -4.89 7.54
N VAL A 116 4.91 -4.69 6.31
CA VAL A 116 5.42 -5.34 5.09
C VAL A 116 6.12 -4.32 4.17
N GLY A 117 5.70 -3.05 4.21
CA GLY A 117 6.47 -1.86 3.80
C GLY A 117 7.18 -1.98 2.45
N THR A 118 6.52 -2.52 1.42
CA THR A 118 7.17 -2.83 0.14
C THR A 118 7.91 -1.63 -0.44
N GLY A 119 7.30 -0.44 -0.41
CA GLY A 119 7.95 0.81 -0.86
C GLY A 119 9.14 1.20 0.02
N LEU A 120 9.05 1.00 1.33
CA LEU A 120 10.13 1.25 2.29
C LEU A 120 11.33 0.32 2.06
N TYR A 121 11.09 -0.98 1.87
CA TYR A 121 12.15 -1.97 1.63
C TYR A 121 12.78 -1.84 0.25
N VAL A 122 12.00 -1.50 -0.78
CA VAL A 122 12.52 -1.17 -2.11
C VAL A 122 13.43 0.06 -2.01
N GLY A 123 12.96 1.13 -1.38
CA GLY A 123 13.75 2.36 -1.18
C GLY A 123 15.04 2.12 -0.39
N ALA A 124 14.97 1.30 0.66
CA ALA A 124 16.12 0.91 1.46
C ALA A 124 17.14 0.09 0.66
N SER A 125 16.67 -0.85 -0.18
CA SER A 125 17.53 -1.65 -1.06
C SER A 125 18.20 -0.81 -2.14
N VAL A 126 17.53 0.23 -2.67
CA VAL A 126 18.12 1.17 -3.64
C VAL A 126 19.11 2.11 -2.97
N GLY A 127 18.79 2.61 -1.78
CA GLY A 127 19.64 3.50 -1.01
C GLY A 127 20.83 2.83 -0.33
N GLY A 128 20.92 1.50 -0.36
CA GLY A 128 21.96 0.74 0.34
C GLY A 128 21.93 0.91 1.86
N VAL A 129 20.78 1.28 2.43
CA VAL A 129 20.59 1.54 3.86
C VAL A 129 19.63 0.52 4.44
N LYS A 130 19.71 0.28 5.76
CA LYS A 130 18.74 -0.59 6.44
C LYS A 130 17.35 0.04 6.42
N ALA A 131 16.31 -0.76 6.22
CA ALA A 131 14.92 -0.27 6.24
C ALA A 131 14.56 0.45 7.55
N GLU A 132 15.10 -0.01 8.68
CA GLU A 132 14.95 0.61 10.00
C GLU A 132 15.54 2.03 10.07
N ALA A 133 16.60 2.30 9.32
CA ALA A 133 17.22 3.62 9.24
C ALA A 133 16.37 4.61 8.43
N MET A 134 15.59 4.12 7.45
CA MET A 134 14.61 4.93 6.72
C MET A 134 13.32 5.16 7.51
N LEU A 135 12.98 4.26 8.43
CA LEU A 135 11.76 4.39 9.24
C LEU A 135 11.78 5.62 10.16
N LYS A 136 12.91 5.88 10.85
CA LYS A 136 13.04 7.02 11.79
C LYS A 136 12.73 8.39 11.15
N PRO A 137 13.29 8.72 9.97
CA PRO A 137 12.96 9.95 9.25
C PRO A 137 11.53 10.00 8.71
N LEU A 138 10.90 8.85 8.43
CA LEU A 138 9.56 8.78 7.84
C LEU A 138 8.44 8.89 8.89
N LEU A 139 8.71 8.57 10.17
CA LEU A 139 7.76 8.76 11.27
C LEU A 139 7.09 10.15 11.34
N PRO A 140 7.82 11.28 11.28
CA PRO A 140 7.18 12.60 11.26
C PRO A 140 6.35 12.84 9.99
N PHE A 141 6.69 12.24 8.86
CA PHE A 141 5.87 12.33 7.64
C PHE A 141 4.57 11.53 7.79
N TYR A 142 4.60 10.35 8.41
CA TYR A 142 3.38 9.60 8.72
C TYR A 142 2.43 10.38 9.62
N GLY A 143 2.95 11.03 10.66
CA GLY A 143 2.13 11.81 11.59
C GLY A 143 1.57 13.12 11.01
N ILE A 144 2.08 13.59 9.86
CA ILE A 144 1.57 14.79 9.17
C ILE A 144 0.58 14.41 8.05
N ILE A 145 0.71 13.22 7.47
CA ILE A 145 -0.09 12.77 6.32
C ILE A 145 -1.36 12.00 6.75
N LEU A 146 -1.33 11.27 7.88
CA LEU A 146 -2.53 10.72 8.54
C LEU A 146 -3.34 11.83 9.22
#